data_AF-A0A4S8IR07-F1
#
_entry.id   AF-A0A4S8IR07-F1
#
_cell.length_a   1.000
_cell.length_b   1.000
_cell.length_c   1.000
_cell.angle_alpha   90.00
_cell.angle_beta   90.00
_cell.angle_gamma   90.00
#
_symmetry.space_group_name_H-M   'P 1'
#
loop_
_entity.id
_entity.type
_entity.pdbx_description
1 polymer ?
#
loop_
_entity_poly.entity_id
_entity_poly.type
_entity_poly.pdbx_seq_one_letter_code
_entity_poly.pdbx_strand_id
1 'polypeptide(L)'
;MFTQISKSSSPSSQAGPIRPSSRSIDPKSGFHFGSSPIERPGRDSDEQREQQKTEMARLSQRILSSLFLLLLLFIYSSLPYFVASSKKPPPAARKGDIPFIRCQACEKIAHQIIHQVKKKEAQISPKKVSEFQIIEIAENICNLKKEEADWILQIDVVEKGDKLELVEQGIEGQCNSECKTIEHACQEIMGYSDTDVAEYVFSARPSIDQLVKFLCKDLSKTCSVKPPPVPADRVPGEPFIAKSSKDAEMEKILRSMEGNILNDKDPPKQDYKQKILQGITATGTVIKEHINKVSEQIKNWWTGKTKGSSHPKAKKTDL
;
A
#
# COMPACT_ATOMS: atom_id res chain seq x y z
N MET A 1 24.34 -20.61 -41.55
CA MET A 1 23.16 -20.45 -42.44
C MET A 1 22.01 -19.97 -41.56
N PHE A 2 21.71 -18.67 -41.59
CA PHE A 2 20.63 -18.02 -40.85
C PHE A 2 19.81 -17.20 -41.84
N THR A 3 18.49 -17.38 -41.85
CA THR A 3 17.47 -16.46 -42.41
C THR A 3 16.13 -16.86 -41.78
N GLN A 4 15.53 -16.03 -40.90
CA GLN A 4 14.66 -14.85 -41.14
C GLN A 4 13.18 -15.26 -41.29
N ILE A 5 12.24 -14.67 -40.55
CA ILE A 5 11.32 -13.57 -40.95
C ILE A 5 10.35 -13.38 -39.75
N SER A 6 9.79 -12.24 -39.32
CA SER A 6 9.94 -10.80 -39.59
C SER A 6 9.11 -10.03 -38.53
N LYS A 7 9.63 -8.89 -38.06
CA LYS A 7 8.90 -7.85 -37.32
C LYS A 7 8.54 -6.72 -38.28
N SER A 8 7.32 -6.18 -38.20
CA SER A 8 6.92 -4.95 -38.88
C SER A 8 6.83 -3.79 -37.90
N SER A 9 7.69 -2.80 -38.09
CA SER A 9 7.70 -1.46 -37.50
C SER A 9 7.39 -0.43 -38.59
N SER A 10 6.72 0.68 -38.25
CA SER A 10 6.97 2.04 -38.80
C SER A 10 5.91 3.08 -38.37
N PRO A 11 6.19 4.40 -38.46
CA PRO A 11 5.96 5.33 -37.35
C PRO A 11 5.22 6.65 -37.69
N SER A 12 4.95 7.43 -36.62
CA SER A 12 5.01 8.89 -36.44
C SER A 12 4.68 9.86 -37.61
N SER A 13 3.73 10.78 -37.36
CA SER A 13 3.77 12.14 -37.93
C SER A 13 3.26 13.17 -36.92
N GLN A 14 4.02 14.26 -36.81
CA GLN A 14 3.79 15.49 -36.04
C GLN A 14 2.87 16.47 -36.79
N ALA A 15 2.31 17.47 -36.09
CA ALA A 15 2.38 18.90 -36.48
C ALA A 15 1.70 19.80 -35.41
N GLY A 16 2.34 20.93 -35.09
CA GLY A 16 1.87 21.95 -34.14
C GLY A 16 1.14 23.15 -34.79
N PRO A 17 1.38 24.40 -34.33
CA PRO A 17 0.37 25.31 -33.74
C PRO A 17 -0.02 26.50 -34.64
N ILE A 18 -1.12 27.21 -34.35
CA ILE A 18 -1.46 28.48 -35.04
C ILE A 18 -2.12 29.53 -34.11
N ARG A 19 -1.57 30.75 -34.17
CA ARG A 19 -2.17 32.06 -33.79
C ARG A 19 -1.55 33.13 -34.73
N PRO A 20 -1.92 34.42 -34.63
CA PRO A 20 -3.03 35.18 -35.25
C PRO A 20 -2.60 36.03 -36.48
N SER A 21 -3.53 36.69 -37.20
CA SER A 21 -3.36 38.09 -37.69
C SER A 21 -4.61 38.65 -38.41
N SER A 22 -4.74 39.97 -38.31
CA SER A 22 -5.71 40.95 -38.81
C SER A 22 -5.86 41.11 -40.33
N ARG A 23 -7.03 41.60 -40.80
CA ARG A 23 -7.11 42.79 -41.68
C ARG A 23 -8.52 43.37 -41.86
N SER A 24 -8.53 44.69 -41.88
CA SER A 24 -9.56 45.68 -42.18
C SER A 24 -9.76 45.91 -43.67
N ILE A 25 -11.00 46.19 -44.12
CA ILE A 25 -11.34 47.00 -45.31
C ILE A 25 -12.69 47.73 -45.09
N ASP A 26 -12.61 49.07 -45.09
CA ASP A 26 -13.66 50.10 -45.26
C ASP A 26 -13.93 50.35 -46.78
N PRO A 27 -14.86 51.22 -47.29
CA PRO A 27 -16.04 51.91 -46.71
C PRO A 27 -17.26 52.10 -47.70
N LYS A 28 -18.27 52.87 -47.23
CA LYS A 28 -19.22 53.79 -47.94
C LYS A 28 -20.60 53.29 -48.46
N SER A 29 -21.66 53.77 -47.78
CA SER A 29 -22.85 54.55 -48.27
C SER A 29 -23.93 54.44 -47.18
N GLY A 30 -24.43 55.46 -46.47
CA GLY A 30 -25.03 56.71 -46.91
C GLY A 30 -26.50 56.51 -47.24
N PHE A 31 -27.45 56.87 -46.35
CA PHE A 31 -28.67 57.69 -46.60
C PHE A 31 -29.81 57.55 -45.55
N HIS A 32 -30.21 58.73 -45.05
CA HIS A 32 -31.50 59.28 -44.60
C HIS A 32 -32.44 58.71 -43.50
N PHE A 33 -32.86 59.68 -42.68
CA PHE A 33 -33.92 59.78 -41.68
C PHE A 33 -35.33 59.48 -42.21
N GLY A 34 -36.17 58.91 -41.34
CA GLY A 34 -37.63 58.92 -41.47
C GLY A 34 -38.30 58.52 -40.15
N SER A 35 -39.14 59.40 -39.61
CA SER A 35 -39.70 59.37 -38.25
C SER A 35 -41.04 58.62 -38.13
N SER A 36 -41.24 58.00 -36.95
CA SER A 36 -42.53 57.77 -36.24
C SER A 36 -43.52 56.73 -36.81
N PRO A 37 -44.51 56.21 -36.03
CA PRO A 37 -44.92 56.57 -34.67
C PRO A 37 -45.05 55.41 -33.65
N ILE A 38 -45.25 55.84 -32.41
CA ILE A 38 -45.44 55.11 -31.15
C ILE A 38 -46.78 54.35 -31.14
N GLU A 39 -46.75 53.03 -30.95
CA GLU A 39 -47.88 52.22 -30.47
C GLU A 39 -47.61 51.75 -29.03
N ARG A 40 -48.65 51.82 -28.18
CA ARG A 40 -48.61 51.38 -26.78
C ARG A 40 -48.55 49.85 -26.68
N PRO A 41 -47.69 49.25 -25.82
CA PRO A 41 -47.70 47.81 -25.64
C PRO A 41 -48.93 47.37 -24.84
N GLY A 42 -49.66 46.43 -25.43
CA GLY A 42 -50.85 45.82 -24.87
C GLY A 42 -50.56 44.85 -23.74
N ARG A 43 -51.60 44.64 -22.94
CA ARG A 43 -51.76 43.73 -21.79
C ARG A 43 -51.33 42.26 -22.02
N ASP A 44 -50.97 41.90 -23.25
CA ASP A 44 -50.55 40.56 -23.68
C ASP A 44 -49.11 40.21 -23.27
N SER A 45 -48.23 41.21 -23.11
CA SER A 45 -46.81 40.99 -22.80
C SER A 45 -46.55 40.49 -21.37
N ASP A 46 -47.41 40.88 -20.41
CA ASP A 46 -47.30 40.44 -19.02
C ASP A 46 -47.81 39.01 -18.84
N GLU A 47 -48.85 38.61 -19.60
CA GLU A 47 -49.38 37.25 -19.58
C GLU A 47 -48.41 36.24 -20.21
N GLN A 48 -47.76 36.63 -21.33
CA GLN A 48 -46.69 35.83 -21.93
C GLN A 48 -45.46 35.70 -21.02
N ARG A 49 -45.12 36.75 -20.26
CA ARG A 49 -43.99 36.70 -19.30
C ARG A 49 -44.28 35.77 -18.12
N GLU A 50 -45.51 35.73 -17.61
CA GLU A 50 -45.89 34.80 -16.53
C GLU A 50 -46.02 33.36 -17.03
N GLN A 51 -46.47 33.14 -18.27
CA GLN A 51 -46.42 31.83 -18.93
C GLN A 51 -44.96 31.35 -19.11
N GLN A 52 -44.05 32.23 -19.54
CA GLN A 52 -42.65 31.88 -19.72
C GLN A 52 -41.95 31.57 -18.38
N LYS A 53 -42.29 32.27 -17.29
CA LYS A 53 -41.78 31.94 -15.95
C LYS A 53 -42.27 30.58 -15.45
N THR A 54 -43.54 30.25 -15.69
CA THR A 54 -44.11 28.96 -15.28
C THR A 54 -43.53 27.79 -16.09
N GLU A 55 -43.26 27.97 -17.38
CA GLU A 55 -42.55 26.96 -18.17
C GLU A 55 -41.09 26.78 -17.73
N MET A 56 -40.36 27.87 -17.47
CA MET A 56 -38.99 27.81 -16.96
C MET A 56 -38.91 27.17 -15.57
N ALA A 57 -39.89 27.42 -14.69
CA ALA A 57 -39.99 26.77 -13.38
C ALA A 57 -40.24 25.25 -13.51
N ARG A 58 -41.12 24.84 -14.44
CA ARG A 58 -41.36 23.42 -14.72
C ARG A 58 -40.14 22.73 -15.32
N LEU A 59 -39.40 23.41 -16.20
CA LEU A 59 -38.17 22.88 -16.79
C LEU A 59 -37.07 22.74 -15.74
N SER A 60 -36.88 23.75 -14.89
CA SER A 60 -35.93 23.73 -13.77
C SER A 60 -36.25 22.59 -12.79
N GLN A 61 -37.52 22.40 -12.44
CA GLN A 61 -37.93 21.32 -11.53
C GLN A 61 -37.71 19.93 -12.12
N ARG A 62 -37.92 19.74 -13.44
CA ARG A 62 -37.60 18.49 -14.14
C ARG A 62 -36.09 18.21 -14.16
N ILE A 63 -35.27 19.24 -14.38
CA ILE A 63 -33.80 19.10 -14.34
C ILE A 63 -33.33 18.74 -12.93
N LEU A 64 -33.80 19.45 -11.90
CA LEU A 64 -33.45 19.17 -10.51
C LEU A 64 -33.88 17.76 -10.07
N SER A 65 -35.08 17.32 -10.45
CA SER A 65 -35.56 15.96 -10.15
C SER A 65 -34.73 14.89 -10.88
N SER A 66 -34.35 15.13 -12.14
CA SER A 66 -33.50 14.23 -12.90
C SER A 66 -32.08 14.13 -12.33
N LEU A 67 -31.49 15.27 -11.93
CA LEU A 67 -30.19 15.30 -11.26
C LEU A 67 -30.22 14.59 -9.91
N PHE A 68 -31.29 14.75 -9.13
CA PHE A 68 -31.46 14.07 -7.86
C PHE A 68 -31.57 12.54 -8.03
N LEU A 69 -32.34 12.08 -9.03
CA LEU A 69 -32.43 10.66 -9.38
C LEU A 69 -31.08 10.08 -9.82
N LEU A 70 -30.32 10.80 -10.64
CA LEU A 70 -28.98 10.38 -11.06
C LEU A 70 -28.01 10.31 -9.87
N LEU A 71 -28.09 11.26 -8.93
CA LEU A 71 -27.26 11.25 -7.72
C LEU A 71 -27.60 10.04 -6.84
N LEU A 72 -28.89 9.70 -6.68
CA LEU A 72 -29.32 8.53 -5.92
C LEU A 72 -28.85 7.22 -6.56
N LEU A 73 -28.89 7.11 -7.89
CA LEU A 73 -28.35 5.94 -8.61
C LEU A 73 -26.84 5.81 -8.46
N PHE A 74 -26.11 6.94 -8.43
CA PHE A 74 -24.66 6.94 -8.20
C PHE A 74 -24.30 6.55 -6.75
N ILE A 75 -25.12 6.94 -5.77
CA ILE A 75 -24.96 6.50 -4.38
C ILE A 75 -25.25 5.00 -4.26
N TYR A 76 -26.30 4.49 -4.92
CA TYR A 76 -26.62 3.05 -4.94
C TYR A 76 -25.55 2.19 -5.62
N SER A 77 -24.91 2.69 -6.69
CA SER A 77 -23.82 1.96 -7.36
C SER A 77 -22.48 2.03 -6.60
N SER A 78 -22.31 3.01 -5.71
CA SER A 78 -21.13 3.15 -4.85
C SER A 78 -21.29 2.52 -3.47
N LEU A 79 -22.44 1.93 -3.13
CA LEU A 79 -22.48 0.94 -2.06
C LEU A 79 -21.70 -0.29 -2.55
N PRO A 80 -20.53 -0.60 -1.99
CA PRO A 80 -19.93 -1.89 -2.25
C PRO A 80 -20.95 -2.92 -1.79
N TYR A 81 -21.42 -3.75 -2.72
CA TYR A 81 -21.96 -5.04 -2.35
C TYR A 81 -20.85 -5.73 -1.56
N PHE A 82 -20.92 -5.63 -0.22
CA PHE A 82 -20.12 -6.44 0.67
C PHE A 82 -20.58 -7.86 0.45
N VAL A 83 -20.09 -8.48 -0.63
CA VAL A 83 -19.97 -9.92 -0.69
C VAL A 83 -19.15 -10.24 0.54
N ALA A 84 -19.81 -10.79 1.55
CA ALA A 84 -19.17 -11.29 2.75
C ALA A 84 -18.17 -12.34 2.28
N SER A 85 -16.93 -11.91 2.04
CA SER A 85 -15.80 -12.81 1.89
C SER A 85 -15.69 -13.46 3.26
N SER A 86 -16.24 -14.67 3.39
CA SER A 86 -15.99 -15.52 4.55
C SER A 86 -14.49 -15.69 4.62
N LYS A 87 -13.81 -14.84 5.39
CA LYS A 87 -12.37 -14.98 5.67
C LYS A 87 -12.23 -16.35 6.32
N LYS A 88 -11.76 -17.35 5.56
CA LYS A 88 -11.38 -18.64 6.13
C LYS A 88 -10.43 -18.33 7.29
N PRO A 89 -10.62 -18.96 8.46
CA PRO A 89 -9.70 -18.77 9.56
C PRO A 89 -8.28 -19.08 9.08
N PRO A 90 -7.26 -18.36 9.57
CA PRO A 90 -5.87 -18.64 9.24
C PRO A 90 -5.57 -20.12 9.47
N PRO A 91 -4.79 -20.76 8.59
CA PRO A 91 -4.37 -22.14 8.78
C PRO A 91 -3.70 -22.33 10.15
N ALA A 92 -3.98 -23.45 10.80
CA ALA A 92 -3.44 -23.78 12.11
C ALA A 92 -2.53 -25.01 12.02
N ALA A 93 -1.50 -25.06 12.88
CA ALA A 93 -0.57 -26.17 12.94
C ALA A 93 -1.24 -27.46 13.46
N ARG A 94 -0.96 -28.59 12.82
CA ARG A 94 -1.37 -29.93 13.26
C ARG A 94 -0.37 -30.45 14.29
N LYS A 95 -0.55 -30.05 15.55
CA LYS A 95 0.40 -30.40 16.65
C LYS A 95 0.62 -31.90 16.82
N GLY A 96 -0.37 -32.73 16.48
CA GLY A 96 -0.25 -34.19 16.51
C GLY A 96 0.80 -34.75 15.54
N ASP A 97 1.23 -33.97 14.56
CA ASP A 97 2.15 -34.40 13.51
C ASP A 97 3.62 -34.21 13.91
N ILE A 98 3.87 -33.29 14.84
CA ILE A 98 5.20 -32.85 15.27
C ILE A 98 6.09 -34.01 15.72
N PRO A 99 5.62 -35.00 16.51
CA PRO A 99 6.45 -36.14 16.91
C PRO A 99 7.01 -36.94 15.73
N PHE A 100 6.33 -36.95 14.58
CA PHE A 100 6.75 -37.69 13.39
C PHE A 100 7.78 -36.93 12.53
N ILE A 101 7.75 -35.59 12.56
CA ILE A 101 8.57 -34.75 11.67
C ILE A 101 9.69 -33.97 12.36
N ARG A 102 9.69 -33.84 13.69
CA ARG A 102 10.61 -32.94 14.43
C ARG A 102 12.09 -33.14 14.12
N CYS A 103 12.55 -34.37 13.93
CA CYS A 103 13.95 -34.62 13.59
C CYS A 103 14.27 -34.16 12.15
N GLN A 104 13.39 -34.46 11.18
CA GLN A 104 13.54 -33.99 9.80
C GLN A 104 13.50 -32.47 9.71
N ALA A 105 12.58 -31.84 10.46
CA ALA A 105 12.51 -30.38 10.57
C ALA A 105 13.83 -29.82 11.11
N CYS A 106 14.41 -30.43 12.13
CA CYS A 106 15.69 -29.99 12.69
C CYS A 106 16.85 -30.08 11.68
N GLU A 107 16.92 -31.19 10.93
CA GLU A 107 17.92 -31.37 9.88
C GLU A 107 17.78 -30.28 8.80
N LYS A 108 16.54 -29.98 8.37
CA LYS A 108 16.28 -28.88 7.42
C LYS A 108 16.70 -27.52 7.98
N ILE A 109 16.44 -27.23 9.25
CA ILE A 109 16.86 -25.98 9.90
C ILE A 109 18.38 -25.82 9.83
N ALA A 110 19.14 -26.85 10.25
CA ALA A 110 20.60 -26.82 10.19
C ALA A 110 21.12 -26.61 8.76
N HIS A 111 20.53 -27.31 7.77
CA HIS A 111 20.83 -27.10 6.35
C HIS A 111 20.60 -25.64 5.93
N GLN A 112 19.45 -25.07 6.31
CA GLN A 112 19.06 -23.72 5.89
C GLN A 112 19.90 -22.63 6.54
N ILE A 113 20.29 -22.78 7.81
CA ILE A 113 21.20 -21.84 8.49
C ILE A 113 22.54 -21.77 7.74
N ILE A 114 23.19 -22.92 7.49
CA ILE A 114 24.47 -22.95 6.76
C ILE A 114 24.32 -22.40 5.33
N HIS A 115 23.24 -22.77 4.64
CA HIS A 115 22.98 -22.29 3.29
C HIS A 115 22.82 -20.76 3.25
N GLN A 116 22.02 -20.19 4.14
CA GLN A 116 21.78 -18.74 4.19
C GLN A 116 23.02 -17.95 4.62
N VAL A 117 23.80 -18.47 5.57
CA VAL A 117 25.10 -17.87 5.94
C VAL A 117 26.05 -17.84 4.76
N LYS A 118 26.19 -18.97 4.02
CA LYS A 118 27.04 -19.02 2.81
C LYS A 118 26.54 -18.09 1.71
N LYS A 119 25.22 -18.03 1.50
CA LYS A 119 24.60 -17.11 0.53
C LYS A 119 24.92 -15.66 0.88
N LYS A 120 24.80 -15.27 2.16
CA LYS A 120 25.12 -13.92 2.65
C LYS A 120 26.62 -13.64 2.53
N GLU A 121 27.49 -14.59 2.87
CA GLU A 121 28.96 -14.47 2.73
C GLU A 121 29.37 -14.20 1.28
N ALA A 122 28.75 -14.90 0.32
CA ALA A 122 28.99 -14.68 -1.11
C ALA A 122 28.57 -13.27 -1.58
N GLN A 123 27.50 -12.70 -1.01
CA GLN A 123 27.00 -11.37 -1.37
C GLN A 123 27.85 -10.22 -0.82
N ILE A 124 28.48 -10.40 0.35
CA ILE A 124 29.26 -9.35 1.02
C ILE A 124 30.78 -9.52 0.85
N SER A 125 31.20 -10.51 0.06
CA SER A 125 32.60 -10.79 -0.26
C SER A 125 33.34 -9.52 -0.72
N PRO A 126 34.57 -9.26 -0.23
CA PRO A 126 35.44 -10.15 0.55
C PRO A 126 35.21 -10.11 2.07
N LYS A 127 34.17 -9.40 2.54
CA LYS A 127 33.85 -9.35 3.97
C LYS A 127 33.26 -10.69 4.42
N LYS A 128 33.47 -11.02 5.69
CA LYS A 128 32.86 -12.19 6.34
C LYS A 128 31.55 -11.77 6.99
N VAL A 129 30.61 -12.72 7.07
CA VAL A 129 29.37 -12.55 7.83
C VAL A 129 29.72 -12.38 9.30
N SER A 130 29.16 -11.34 9.94
CA SER A 130 29.35 -11.14 11.38
C SER A 130 28.47 -12.08 12.19
N GLU A 131 28.83 -12.33 13.44
CA GLU A 131 27.99 -13.10 14.38
C GLU A 131 26.57 -12.54 14.47
N PHE A 132 26.42 -11.22 14.56
CA PHE A 132 25.12 -10.55 14.55
C PHE A 132 24.26 -10.88 13.32
N GLN A 133 24.88 -10.97 12.14
CA GLN A 133 24.17 -11.35 10.92
C GLN A 133 23.76 -12.83 10.90
N ILE A 134 24.45 -13.69 11.66
CA ILE A 134 24.10 -15.09 11.84
C ILE A 134 22.98 -15.23 12.87
N ILE A 135 22.99 -14.43 13.95
CA ILE A 135 21.89 -14.33 14.92
C ILE A 135 20.60 -13.96 14.19
N GLU A 136 20.63 -12.93 13.34
CA GLU A 136 19.46 -12.52 12.54
C GLU A 136 18.91 -13.67 11.67
N ILE A 137 19.79 -14.48 11.08
CA ILE A 137 19.38 -15.67 10.32
C ILE A 137 18.72 -16.69 11.25
N ALA A 138 19.35 -17.00 12.39
CA ALA A 138 18.87 -17.99 13.33
C ALA A 138 17.53 -17.60 13.98
N GLU A 139 17.34 -16.33 14.34
CA GLU A 139 16.09 -15.79 14.90
C GLU A 139 14.93 -15.87 13.91
N ASN A 140 15.19 -15.64 12.61
CA ASN A 140 14.15 -15.52 11.59
C ASN A 140 13.92 -16.80 10.77
N ILE A 141 14.75 -17.84 10.95
CA ILE A 141 14.68 -19.12 10.20
C ILE A 141 13.30 -19.82 10.31
N CYS A 142 12.55 -19.53 11.37
CA CYS A 142 11.21 -20.08 11.64
C CYS A 142 10.07 -19.05 11.50
N ASN A 143 10.34 -17.85 11.00
CA ASN A 143 9.34 -16.77 10.95
C ASN A 143 8.81 -16.60 9.53
N LEU A 144 7.63 -17.13 9.21
CA LEU A 144 7.03 -17.06 7.87
C LEU A 144 6.77 -15.64 7.34
N LYS A 145 7.00 -14.59 8.14
CA LYS A 145 6.98 -13.18 7.70
C LYS A 145 8.32 -12.69 7.18
N LYS A 146 9.36 -13.52 7.26
CA LYS A 146 10.75 -13.18 6.96
C LYS A 146 11.26 -14.11 5.87
N GLU A 147 12.16 -13.60 5.02
CA GLU A 147 12.65 -14.38 3.88
C GLU A 147 13.50 -15.59 4.31
N GLU A 148 14.08 -15.51 5.50
CA GLU A 148 14.83 -16.59 6.14
C GLU A 148 13.96 -17.84 6.33
N ALA A 149 12.63 -17.71 6.39
CA ALA A 149 11.70 -18.84 6.51
C ALA A 149 11.02 -19.26 5.20
N ASP A 150 11.36 -18.65 4.05
CA ASP A 150 10.76 -18.99 2.75
C ASP A 150 10.98 -20.48 2.38
N TRP A 151 12.00 -21.14 2.95
CA TRP A 151 12.25 -22.57 2.77
C TRP A 151 11.08 -23.45 3.25
N ILE A 152 10.34 -23.03 4.27
CA ILE A 152 9.18 -23.76 4.81
C ILE A 152 8.07 -23.85 3.76
N LEU A 153 7.92 -22.80 2.94
CA LEU A 153 6.89 -22.71 1.91
C LEU A 153 7.14 -23.67 0.73
N GLN A 154 8.34 -24.24 0.65
CA GLN A 154 8.73 -25.18 -0.41
C GLN A 154 8.66 -26.64 0.02
N ILE A 155 8.18 -26.91 1.24
CA ILE A 155 8.11 -28.25 1.80
C ILE A 155 6.66 -28.72 1.88
N ASP A 156 6.47 -29.97 1.48
CA ASP A 156 5.22 -30.72 1.59
C ASP A 156 5.38 -31.85 2.62
N VAL A 157 4.34 -32.16 3.39
CA VAL A 157 4.36 -33.27 4.35
C VAL A 157 3.72 -34.49 3.70
N VAL A 158 4.55 -35.37 3.14
CA VAL A 158 4.10 -36.53 2.35
C VAL A 158 3.98 -37.77 3.23
N GLU A 159 2.87 -38.50 3.07
CA GLU A 159 2.66 -39.80 3.69
C GLU A 159 3.38 -40.90 2.88
N LYS A 160 4.31 -41.62 3.53
CA LYS A 160 4.99 -42.78 2.96
C LYS A 160 4.85 -43.99 3.88
N GLY A 161 3.80 -44.78 3.63
CA GLY A 161 3.47 -45.93 4.47
C GLY A 161 3.11 -45.48 5.89
N ASP A 162 3.87 -45.94 6.88
CA ASP A 162 3.69 -45.60 8.30
C ASP A 162 4.51 -44.37 8.74
N LYS A 163 4.95 -43.51 7.81
CA LYS A 163 5.81 -42.35 8.07
C LYS A 163 5.30 -41.07 7.41
N LEU A 164 5.61 -39.93 8.04
CA LEU A 164 5.55 -38.61 7.41
C LEU A 164 6.96 -38.20 6.98
N GLU A 165 7.09 -37.71 5.76
CA GLU A 165 8.35 -37.20 5.21
C GLU A 165 8.21 -35.74 4.77
N LEU A 166 9.23 -34.93 5.07
CA LEU A 166 9.32 -33.55 4.60
C LEU A 166 9.99 -33.55 3.21
N VAL A 167 9.20 -33.31 2.17
CA VAL A 167 9.64 -33.34 0.77
C VAL A 167 9.75 -31.93 0.22
N GLU A 168 10.92 -31.57 -0.32
CA GLU A 168 11.12 -30.29 -1.01
C GLU A 168 10.53 -30.36 -2.44
N GLN A 169 9.67 -29.40 -2.76
CA GLN A 169 9.00 -29.28 -4.06
C GLN A 169 9.74 -28.33 -5.02
N GLY A 170 10.69 -27.55 -4.53
CA GLY A 170 11.49 -26.59 -5.33
C GLY A 170 10.72 -25.34 -5.80
N ILE A 171 9.46 -25.19 -5.42
CA ILE A 171 8.59 -24.05 -5.71
C ILE A 171 7.81 -23.67 -4.44
N GLU A 172 7.47 -22.40 -4.26
CA GLU A 172 6.64 -21.99 -3.11
C GLU A 172 5.19 -22.47 -3.29
N GLY A 173 4.65 -23.08 -2.24
CA GLY A 173 3.25 -23.50 -2.14
C GLY A 173 2.41 -22.53 -1.30
N GLN A 174 1.08 -22.66 -1.42
CA GLN A 174 0.13 -22.03 -0.52
C GLN A 174 0.36 -22.56 0.90
N CYS A 175 0.55 -21.64 1.83
CA CYS A 175 0.79 -22.01 3.22
C CYS A 175 -0.53 -22.45 3.87
N ASN A 176 -0.67 -23.74 4.14
CA ASN A 176 -1.83 -24.40 4.75
C ASN A 176 -1.50 -24.93 6.16
N SER A 177 -2.20 -25.97 6.64
CA SER A 177 -1.90 -26.54 7.96
C SER A 177 -0.51 -27.20 8.05
N GLU A 178 0.05 -27.66 6.94
CA GLU A 178 1.35 -28.36 6.88
C GLU A 178 2.52 -27.40 7.04
N CYS A 179 2.54 -26.29 6.29
CA CYS A 179 3.56 -25.25 6.47
C CYS A 179 3.55 -24.73 7.93
N LYS A 180 2.36 -24.61 8.54
CA LYS A 180 2.19 -24.15 9.92
C LYS A 180 2.66 -25.20 10.93
N THR A 181 2.54 -26.47 10.59
CA THR A 181 3.10 -27.56 11.39
C THR A 181 4.62 -27.53 11.37
N ILE A 182 5.23 -27.29 10.21
CA ILE A 182 6.69 -27.15 10.06
C ILE A 182 7.17 -25.88 10.77
N GLU A 183 6.48 -24.74 10.61
CA GLU A 183 6.76 -23.50 11.34
C GLU A 183 6.74 -23.72 12.86
N HIS A 184 5.71 -24.40 13.36
CA HIS A 184 5.60 -24.66 14.79
C HIS A 184 6.70 -25.61 15.30
N ALA A 185 6.98 -26.70 14.57
CA ALA A 185 8.09 -27.60 14.90
C ALA A 185 9.43 -26.85 14.89
N CYS A 186 9.65 -25.96 13.92
CA CYS A 186 10.84 -25.13 13.82
C CYS A 186 11.01 -24.24 15.06
N GLN A 187 9.94 -23.56 15.47
CA GLN A 187 9.93 -22.72 16.68
C GLN A 187 10.23 -23.53 17.95
N GLU A 188 9.69 -24.75 18.07
CA GLU A 188 9.99 -25.65 19.19
C GLU A 188 11.46 -26.12 19.20
N ILE A 189 12.04 -26.38 18.02
CA ILE A 189 13.43 -26.84 17.87
C ILE A 189 14.42 -25.71 18.16
N MET A 190 14.19 -24.53 17.56
CA MET A 190 15.08 -23.38 17.71
C MET A 190 14.97 -22.76 19.10
N GLY A 191 13.77 -22.71 19.70
CA GLY A 191 13.56 -22.25 21.07
C GLY A 191 14.28 -20.92 21.36
N TYR A 192 15.21 -20.96 22.31
CA TYR A 192 16.10 -19.84 22.68
C TYR A 192 17.57 -20.10 22.29
N SER A 193 17.79 -21.02 21.35
CA SER A 193 19.11 -21.48 20.93
C SER A 193 19.66 -20.69 19.74
N ASP A 194 19.01 -19.61 19.31
CA ASP A 194 19.47 -18.75 18.22
C ASP A 194 20.88 -18.18 18.48
N THR A 195 21.14 -17.74 19.72
CA THR A 195 22.45 -17.26 20.16
C THR A 195 23.51 -18.38 20.19
N ASP A 196 23.21 -19.52 20.82
CA ASP A 196 24.13 -20.68 20.87
C ASP A 196 24.48 -21.20 19.46
N VAL A 197 23.48 -21.27 18.58
CA VAL A 197 23.66 -21.68 17.19
C VAL A 197 24.50 -20.66 16.44
N ALA A 198 24.24 -19.37 16.62
CA ALA A 198 25.00 -18.32 15.95
C ALA A 198 26.47 -18.30 16.41
N GLU A 199 26.73 -18.43 17.71
CA GLU A 199 28.09 -18.51 18.27
C GLU A 199 28.84 -19.71 17.67
N TYR A 200 28.22 -20.89 17.66
CA TYR A 200 28.82 -22.10 17.12
C TYR A 200 29.12 -21.96 15.61
N VAL A 201 28.16 -21.44 14.85
CA VAL A 201 28.33 -21.23 13.39
C VAL A 201 29.41 -20.20 13.10
N PHE A 202 29.47 -19.09 13.85
CA PHE A 202 30.46 -18.04 13.68
C PHE A 202 31.87 -18.51 14.03
N SER A 203 32.03 -19.16 15.19
CA SER A 203 33.32 -19.52 15.76
C SER A 203 33.90 -20.80 15.14
N ALA A 204 33.09 -21.86 15.00
CA ALA A 204 33.56 -23.16 14.55
C ALA A 204 33.48 -23.35 13.03
N ARG A 205 32.67 -22.55 12.33
CA ARG A 205 32.35 -22.71 10.89
C ARG A 205 32.05 -24.17 10.52
N PRO A 206 31.04 -24.79 11.16
CA PRO A 206 30.78 -26.21 11.04
C PRO A 206 30.31 -26.58 9.62
N SER A 207 30.56 -27.83 9.24
CA SER A 207 29.79 -28.50 8.19
C SER A 207 28.33 -28.67 8.61
N ILE A 208 27.48 -29.00 7.65
CA ILE A 208 26.05 -29.23 7.93
C ILE A 208 25.88 -30.36 8.96
N ASP A 209 26.60 -31.48 8.81
CA ASP A 209 26.51 -32.61 9.74
C ASP A 209 26.92 -32.23 11.17
N GLN A 210 27.93 -31.36 11.30
CA GLN A 210 28.35 -30.85 12.61
C GLN A 210 27.28 -29.95 13.24
N LEU A 211 26.59 -29.13 12.45
CA LEU A 211 25.48 -28.31 12.95
C LEU A 211 24.25 -29.17 13.26
N VAL A 212 23.92 -30.16 12.43
CA VAL A 212 22.85 -31.13 12.69
C VAL A 212 23.11 -31.86 14.00
N LYS A 213 24.34 -32.32 14.24
CA LYS A 213 24.71 -32.95 15.51
C LYS A 213 24.48 -31.99 16.69
N PHE A 214 25.04 -30.79 16.62
CA PHE A 214 24.95 -29.79 17.67
C PHE A 214 23.49 -29.38 17.96
N LEU A 215 22.74 -28.96 16.94
CA LEU A 215 21.37 -28.48 17.09
C LEU A 215 20.39 -29.62 17.41
N CYS A 216 20.45 -30.73 16.67
CA CYS A 216 19.39 -31.74 16.69
C CYS A 216 19.60 -32.84 17.74
N LYS A 217 20.85 -33.12 18.11
CA LYS A 217 21.17 -34.16 19.11
C LYS A 217 21.54 -33.55 20.45
N ASP A 218 22.38 -32.51 20.45
CA ASP A 218 22.94 -31.98 21.69
C ASP A 218 22.02 -30.92 22.33
N LEU A 219 21.60 -29.90 21.58
CA LEU A 219 20.73 -28.82 22.07
C LEU A 219 19.26 -29.22 22.18
N SER A 220 18.59 -29.47 21.05
CA SER A 220 17.14 -29.71 21.02
C SER A 220 16.73 -31.15 21.37
N LYS A 221 17.68 -32.11 21.25
CA LYS A 221 17.47 -33.56 21.47
C LYS A 221 16.33 -34.16 20.62
N THR A 222 15.93 -33.50 19.55
CA THR A 222 14.80 -33.92 18.70
C THR A 222 15.12 -35.14 17.83
N CYS A 223 16.40 -35.35 17.51
CA CYS A 223 16.88 -36.51 16.75
C CYS A 223 17.46 -37.62 17.64
N SER A 224 17.26 -37.56 18.96
CA SER A 224 17.75 -38.59 19.89
C SER A 224 16.91 -39.88 19.86
N VAL A 225 15.65 -39.79 19.39
CA VAL A 225 14.73 -40.93 19.29
C VAL A 225 14.17 -40.99 17.87
N LYS A 226 14.07 -42.20 17.32
CA LYS A 226 13.45 -42.41 16.01
C LYS A 226 11.97 -41.97 16.05
N PRO A 227 11.45 -41.32 14.99
CA PRO A 227 10.04 -40.98 14.91
C PRO A 227 9.14 -42.21 15.11
N PRO A 228 8.04 -42.10 15.87
CA PRO A 228 7.07 -43.18 16.00
C PRO A 228 6.36 -43.45 14.67
N PRO A 229 5.77 -44.65 14.48
CA PRO A 229 4.91 -44.91 13.33
C PRO A 229 3.66 -44.03 13.36
N VAL A 230 3.21 -43.60 12.19
CA VAL A 230 2.01 -42.81 12.00
C VAL A 230 0.77 -43.69 12.21
N PRO A 231 -0.21 -43.27 13.05
CA PRO A 231 -1.46 -44.00 13.23
C PRO A 231 -2.26 -44.12 11.93
N ALA A 232 -2.84 -45.30 11.68
CA ALA A 232 -3.60 -45.57 10.45
C ALA A 232 -4.94 -44.81 10.37
N ASP A 233 -5.46 -44.33 11.50
CA ASP A 233 -6.68 -43.53 11.60
C ASP A 233 -6.44 -42.02 11.49
N ARG A 234 -5.18 -41.61 11.28
CA ARG A 234 -4.82 -40.23 10.99
C ARG A 234 -5.52 -39.77 9.70
N VAL A 235 -6.13 -38.60 9.75
CA VAL A 235 -6.66 -37.91 8.56
C VAL A 235 -5.49 -37.37 7.72
N PRO A 236 -5.40 -37.68 6.42
CA PRO A 236 -4.33 -37.16 5.57
C PRO A 236 -4.22 -35.64 5.53
N GLY A 237 -3.04 -35.17 5.13
CA GLY A 237 -2.72 -33.78 4.90
C GLY A 237 -3.52 -33.12 3.77
N GLU A 238 -3.49 -31.80 3.72
CA GLU A 238 -4.02 -31.04 2.57
C GLU A 238 -2.98 -31.09 1.45
N PRO A 239 -3.36 -31.32 0.18
CA PRO A 239 -2.37 -31.44 -0.88
C PRO A 239 -1.57 -30.14 -1.06
N PHE A 240 -0.29 -30.27 -1.42
CA PHE A 240 0.52 -29.13 -1.81
C PHE A 240 -0.08 -28.40 -3.02
N ILE A 241 -0.37 -27.11 -2.84
CA ILE A 241 -0.85 -26.24 -3.93
C ILE A 241 0.26 -25.27 -4.29
N ALA A 242 0.93 -25.53 -5.41
CA ALA A 242 1.95 -24.62 -5.93
C ALA A 242 1.39 -23.21 -6.17
N LYS A 243 2.13 -22.18 -5.73
CA LYS A 243 1.86 -20.80 -6.13
C LYS A 243 2.37 -20.57 -7.55
N SER A 244 1.71 -19.64 -8.26
CA SER A 244 2.33 -19.10 -9.47
C SER A 244 3.55 -18.26 -9.09
N SER A 245 4.53 -18.16 -9.99
CA SER A 245 5.73 -17.35 -9.72
C SER A 245 5.40 -15.89 -9.41
N LYS A 246 4.42 -15.31 -10.11
CA LYS A 246 3.94 -13.94 -9.88
C LYS A 246 3.35 -13.77 -8.49
N ASP A 247 2.57 -14.74 -8.03
CA ASP A 247 1.95 -14.67 -6.70
C ASP A 247 3.01 -14.82 -5.61
N ALA A 248 3.96 -15.75 -5.78
CA ALA A 248 5.07 -15.93 -4.85
C ALA A 248 5.94 -14.66 -4.73
N GLU A 249 6.30 -14.04 -5.86
CA GLU A 249 7.07 -12.79 -5.88
C GLU A 249 6.30 -11.64 -5.24
N MET A 250 5.01 -11.48 -5.57
CA MET A 250 4.16 -10.45 -4.98
C MET A 250 4.03 -10.62 -3.46
N GLU A 251 3.80 -11.83 -2.98
CA GLU A 251 3.73 -12.10 -1.55
C GLU A 251 5.06 -11.86 -0.84
N LYS A 252 6.20 -12.24 -1.46
CA LYS A 252 7.52 -11.98 -0.90
C LYS A 252 7.76 -10.47 -0.71
N ILE A 253 7.32 -9.65 -1.65
CA ILE A 253 7.36 -8.18 -1.52
C ILE A 253 6.51 -7.73 -0.33
N LEU A 254 5.27 -8.22 -0.20
CA LEU A 254 4.40 -7.87 0.93
C LEU A 254 5.00 -8.28 2.28
N ARG A 255 5.57 -9.49 2.38
CA ARG A 255 6.26 -9.98 3.59
C ARG A 255 7.45 -9.10 3.96
N SER A 256 8.25 -8.68 2.98
CA SER A 256 9.39 -7.79 3.22
C SER A 256 8.97 -6.43 3.81
N MET A 257 7.78 -5.94 3.48
CA MET A 257 7.24 -4.72 4.06
C MET A 257 6.78 -4.93 5.51
N GLU A 258 6.04 -6.02 5.79
CA GLU A 258 5.56 -6.34 7.15
C GLU A 258 6.71 -6.63 8.11
N GLY A 259 7.74 -7.33 7.65
CA GLY A 259 8.92 -7.66 8.44
C GLY A 259 9.70 -6.42 8.90
N ASN A 260 9.69 -5.35 8.12
CA ASN A 260 10.39 -4.09 8.46
C ASN A 260 9.56 -3.19 9.38
N ILE A 261 8.23 -3.20 9.24
CA ILE A 261 7.32 -2.39 10.08
C ILE A 261 7.32 -2.88 11.55
N LEU A 262 7.61 -4.16 11.80
CA LEU A 262 7.65 -4.74 13.15
C LEU A 262 9.02 -4.72 13.83
N ASN A 263 10.10 -4.43 13.08
CA ASN A 263 11.44 -4.25 13.64
C ASN A 263 11.65 -2.84 14.25
N ASP A 264 10.77 -1.87 13.95
CA ASP A 264 10.61 -0.64 14.73
C ASP A 264 9.83 -0.92 16.03
N LYS A 265 10.45 -1.70 16.94
CA LYS A 265 10.19 -1.61 18.38
C LYS A 265 11.25 -0.61 18.91
N ASP A 266 11.10 0.70 18.80
CA ASP A 266 10.00 1.53 19.26
C ASP A 266 9.69 2.66 18.28
N PRO A 267 8.43 2.91 17.89
CA PRO A 267 8.09 4.23 17.38
C PRO A 267 8.25 5.22 18.54
N PRO A 268 8.97 6.35 18.40
CA PRO A 268 9.00 7.41 19.40
C PRO A 268 7.62 8.08 19.43
N LYS A 269 6.64 7.38 20.04
CA LYS A 269 5.22 7.72 19.98
C LYS A 269 4.89 9.02 20.72
N GLN A 270 5.83 9.53 21.52
CA GLN A 270 5.74 10.84 22.14
C GLN A 270 6.27 11.97 21.25
N ASP A 271 7.41 11.78 20.59
CA ASP A 271 8.09 12.86 19.86
C ASP A 271 7.33 13.28 18.61
N TYR A 272 6.69 12.34 17.89
CA TYR A 272 5.90 12.70 16.70
C TYR A 272 4.63 13.49 17.06
N LYS A 273 3.96 13.15 18.17
CA LYS A 273 2.79 13.92 18.65
C LYS A 273 3.22 15.31 19.07
N GLN A 274 4.34 15.45 19.78
CA GLN A 274 4.87 16.75 20.17
C GLN A 274 5.31 17.58 18.97
N LYS A 275 5.98 16.99 17.97
CA LYS A 275 6.35 17.67 16.71
C LYS A 275 5.14 18.13 15.92
N ILE A 276 4.10 17.30 15.80
CA ILE A 276 2.85 17.68 15.12
C ILE A 276 2.15 18.80 15.90
N LEU A 277 2.05 18.69 17.23
CA LEU A 277 1.47 19.75 18.07
C LEU A 277 2.25 21.05 17.95
N GLN A 278 3.59 21.00 17.99
CA GLN A 278 4.45 22.18 17.83
C GLN A 278 4.25 22.83 16.46
N GLY A 279 4.22 22.04 15.37
CA GLY A 279 3.97 22.53 14.02
C GLY A 279 2.61 23.21 13.87
N ILE A 280 1.56 22.64 14.47
CA ILE A 280 0.22 23.24 14.48
C ILE A 280 0.20 24.52 15.32
N THR A 281 0.83 24.53 16.50
CA THR A 281 0.89 25.74 17.35
C THR A 281 1.69 26.87 16.71
N ALA A 282 2.82 26.58 16.08
CA ALA A 282 3.66 27.57 15.39
C ALA A 282 2.94 28.17 14.17
N THR A 283 2.24 27.34 13.40
CA THR A 283 1.42 27.82 12.28
C THR A 283 0.25 28.68 12.78
N GLY A 284 -0.38 28.27 13.88
CA GLY A 284 -1.45 29.03 14.53
C GLY A 284 -1.00 30.41 15.03
N THR A 285 0.20 30.52 15.62
CA THR A 285 0.74 31.82 16.07
C THR A 285 1.04 32.75 14.90
N VAL A 286 1.63 32.23 13.81
CA VAL A 286 1.93 33.02 12.61
C VAL A 286 0.65 33.51 11.93
N ILE A 287 -0.39 32.67 11.85
CA ILE A 287 -1.70 33.07 11.31
C ILE A 287 -2.34 34.14 12.21
N LYS A 288 -2.27 33.98 13.54
CA LYS A 288 -2.82 34.94 14.50
C LYS A 288 -2.15 36.32 14.39
N GLU A 289 -0.84 36.37 14.20
CA GLU A 289 -0.11 37.62 13.94
C GLU A 289 -0.55 38.29 12.64
N HIS A 290 -0.71 37.52 11.56
CA HIS A 290 -1.22 38.06 10.29
C HIS A 290 -2.64 38.62 10.43
N ILE A 291 -3.53 37.93 11.14
CA ILE A 291 -4.90 38.42 11.37
C ILE A 291 -4.89 39.72 12.17
N ASN A 292 -4.08 39.82 13.23
CA ASN A 292 -3.97 41.05 14.03
C ASN A 292 -3.43 42.21 13.19
N LYS A 293 -2.44 41.96 12.33
CA LYS A 293 -1.85 42.98 11.44
C LYS A 293 -2.86 43.48 10.41
N VAL A 294 -3.62 42.56 9.80
CA VAL A 294 -4.69 42.90 8.85
C VAL A 294 -5.83 43.65 9.57
N SER A 295 -6.18 43.25 10.79
CA SER A 295 -7.20 43.92 11.61
C SER A 295 -6.83 45.38 11.91
N GLU A 296 -5.58 45.64 12.30
CA GLU A 296 -5.09 47.01 12.53
C GLU A 296 -5.03 47.83 11.24
N GLN A 297 -4.65 47.23 10.10
CA GLN A 297 -4.70 47.91 8.80
C GLN A 297 -6.13 48.30 8.41
N ILE A 298 -7.09 47.40 8.60
CA ILE A 298 -8.51 47.66 8.34
C ILE A 298 -8.99 48.78 9.28
N LYS A 299 -8.71 48.70 10.58
CA LYS A 299 -9.10 49.72 11.56
C LYS A 299 -8.55 51.11 11.20
N ASN A 300 -7.26 51.20 10.84
CA ASN A 300 -6.65 52.44 10.40
C ASN A 300 -7.28 52.98 9.11
N TRP A 301 -7.57 52.10 8.14
CA TRP A 301 -8.28 52.46 6.91
C TRP A 301 -9.69 53.03 7.19
N TRP A 302 -10.44 52.43 8.12
CA TRP A 302 -11.75 52.92 8.54
C TRP A 302 -11.67 54.26 9.29
N THR A 303 -10.70 54.45 10.19
CA THR A 303 -10.52 55.73 10.91
C THR A 303 -10.01 56.88 10.04
N GLY A 304 -9.32 56.58 8.92
CA GLY A 304 -8.94 57.58 7.92
C GLY A 304 -10.14 58.09 7.10
N LYS A 305 -11.12 57.21 6.85
CA LYS A 305 -12.31 57.54 6.05
C LYS A 305 -13.32 58.42 6.81
N THR A 306 -13.33 58.40 8.14
CA THR A 306 -14.22 59.23 8.96
C THR A 306 -13.72 60.65 9.22
N LYS A 307 -12.45 60.96 8.92
CA LYS A 307 -11.87 62.32 9.06
C LYS A 307 -11.85 63.12 7.75
N GLY A 308 -12.34 62.56 6.65
CA GLY A 308 -12.31 63.16 5.31
C GLY A 308 -13.67 63.65 4.81
N SER A 309 -14.38 64.50 5.56
CA SER A 309 -15.42 65.36 5.00
C SER A 309 -15.62 66.63 5.83
N SER A 310 -14.71 67.59 5.69
CA SER A 310 -14.97 69.00 6.01
C SER A 310 -14.72 69.84 4.76
N HIS A 311 -15.81 70.20 4.07
CA HIS A 311 -15.81 71.11 2.91
C HIS A 311 -15.28 72.50 3.32
N PRO A 312 -14.25 73.07 2.65
CA PRO A 312 -13.90 74.47 2.80
C PRO A 312 -14.85 75.37 2.00
N LYS A 313 -15.32 76.46 2.63
CA LYS A 313 -16.19 77.48 2.03
C LYS A 313 -15.49 78.20 0.88
N ALA A 314 -16.19 78.33 -0.25
CA ALA A 314 -15.78 79.11 -1.42
C ALA A 314 -15.69 80.61 -1.08
N LYS A 315 -14.53 81.22 -1.38
CA LYS A 315 -14.36 82.68 -1.48
C LYS A 315 -14.52 83.08 -2.96
N LYS A 316 -15.52 83.93 -3.23
CA LYS A 316 -15.70 84.65 -4.50
C LYS A 316 -14.64 85.74 -4.63
N THR A 317 -14.10 85.92 -5.82
CA THR A 317 -13.63 87.21 -6.33
C THR A 317 -13.78 87.15 -7.84
N ASP A 318 -14.77 87.88 -8.35
CA ASP A 318 -14.91 88.21 -9.76
C ASP A 318 -14.01 89.42 -10.09
N LEU A 319 -13.78 89.57 -11.40
CA LEU A 319 -13.16 90.66 -12.15
C LEU A 319 -13.22 92.06 -11.51
#